data_AF-A0A964MPY6-F1
#
_entry.id   AF-A0A964MPY6-F1
#
_cell.length_a   1.000
_cell.length_b   1.000
_cell.length_c   1.000
_cell.angle_alpha   90.00
_cell.angle_beta   90.00
_cell.angle_gamma   90.00
#
_symmetry.space_group_name_H-M   'P 1'
#
loop_
_entity.id
_entity.type
_entity.pdbx_description
1 polymer ?
#
loop_
_entity_poly.entity_id
_entity_poly.type
_entity_poly.pdbx_seq_one_letter_code
_entity_poly.pdbx_strand_id
1 'polypeptide(L)'
;MSKANFDSETTEIMASGAVLYRLIEDVIEIGLIHRPRYDDWSFPKGKIELGESFLATARREVLEETGYAAKFGPLIAEIQYLAEGVPKRVKYWAAQAISAAKPIADVEEVDQFEWHSFKSAKTKLTHEEDRKVLKLFKDLSAGIDKYSTLILLRHAKALKRVEWIGDDGDRPLDNRGQIQSEKFRSIYEAYGIDEIFSSDAYRCLETVRPLGRDLEINVGIASDISEYQYSRDKDKPLKFAKKFLKASKDRESIKTILLCSHNPVIPKILKELAGAMAFDEIDRGLDPGDGWVLFHQDGKVRAINFIQGP
;
A
#
# COMPACT_ATOMS: atom_id res chain seq x y z
N MET A 1 -16.48 46.03 -12.34
CA MET A 1 -16.58 45.23 -13.57
C MET A 1 -15.97 43.87 -13.29
N SER A 2 -16.77 42.80 -13.45
CA SER A 2 -16.42 41.36 -13.55
C SER A 2 -15.52 40.80 -12.43
N LYS A 3 -15.98 40.09 -11.38
CA LYS A 3 -16.78 38.84 -11.34
C LYS A 3 -16.40 37.85 -12.45
N ALA A 4 -15.26 37.18 -12.30
CA ALA A 4 -15.08 35.85 -12.85
C ALA A 4 -15.74 34.85 -11.90
N ASN A 5 -16.86 34.30 -12.35
CA ASN A 5 -17.58 33.22 -11.71
C ASN A 5 -16.66 32.01 -11.53
N PHE A 6 -16.47 31.57 -10.29
CA PHE A 6 -16.17 30.17 -10.03
C PHE A 6 -17.50 29.43 -10.23
N ASP A 7 -17.67 28.83 -11.41
CA ASP A 7 -18.79 27.94 -11.68
C ASP A 7 -18.69 26.71 -10.76
N SER A 8 -19.87 26.32 -10.27
CA SER A 8 -20.15 25.21 -9.38
C SER A 8 -19.88 23.84 -10.01
N GLU A 9 -19.33 22.94 -9.18
CA GLU A 9 -19.66 21.50 -9.13
C GLU A 9 -19.40 20.64 -10.38
N THR A 10 -18.14 20.30 -10.60
CA THR A 10 -17.80 18.93 -11.04
C THR A 10 -16.90 18.32 -9.98
N THR A 11 -17.49 17.56 -9.06
CA THR A 11 -16.75 16.79 -8.07
C THR A 11 -15.94 15.74 -8.81
N GLU A 12 -14.61 15.81 -8.72
CA GLU A 12 -13.71 14.81 -9.30
C GLU A 12 -14.09 13.41 -8.80
N ILE A 13 -14.29 12.47 -9.73
CA ILE A 13 -14.57 11.07 -9.40
C ILE A 13 -13.23 10.41 -9.05
N MET A 14 -13.06 10.03 -7.79
CA MET A 14 -11.92 9.23 -7.36
C MET A 14 -12.26 7.74 -7.41
N ALA A 15 -11.36 6.95 -7.98
CA ALA A 15 -11.49 5.52 -8.13
C ALA A 15 -10.14 4.82 -7.91
N SER A 16 -10.19 3.53 -7.64
CA SER A 16 -8.99 2.71 -7.54
C SER A 16 -9.26 1.29 -8.02
N GLY A 17 -8.24 0.66 -8.56
CA GLY A 17 -8.30 -0.70 -9.07
C GLY A 17 -6.94 -1.37 -9.06
N ALA A 18 -6.84 -2.51 -9.73
CA ALA A 18 -5.59 -3.27 -9.77
C ALA A 18 -5.37 -3.99 -11.10
N VAL A 19 -4.09 -4.18 -11.44
CA VAL A 19 -3.70 -5.25 -12.33
C VAL A 19 -3.57 -6.51 -11.48
N LEU A 20 -4.66 -7.29 -11.42
CA LEU A 20 -4.66 -8.59 -10.78
C LEU A 20 -3.80 -9.54 -11.61
N TYR A 21 -2.85 -10.21 -10.97
CA TYR A 21 -1.98 -11.18 -11.64
C TYR A 21 -1.82 -12.46 -10.83
N ARG A 22 -1.43 -13.53 -11.52
CA ARG A 22 -0.96 -14.77 -10.91
C ARG A 22 0.30 -15.28 -11.62
N LEU A 23 1.00 -16.19 -10.97
CA LEU A 23 2.19 -16.85 -11.51
C LEU A 23 1.88 -18.32 -11.73
N ILE A 24 1.99 -18.78 -12.97
CA ILE A 24 1.90 -20.19 -13.35
C ILE A 24 3.21 -20.55 -14.03
N GLU A 25 3.99 -21.46 -13.43
CA GLU A 25 5.30 -21.87 -13.97
C GLU A 25 6.21 -20.68 -14.33
N ASP A 26 6.27 -19.68 -13.44
CA ASP A 26 7.03 -18.43 -13.59
C ASP A 26 6.54 -17.49 -14.70
N VAL A 27 5.40 -17.80 -15.32
CA VAL A 27 4.72 -16.94 -16.29
C VAL A 27 3.65 -16.13 -15.58
N ILE A 28 3.70 -14.81 -15.78
CA ILE A 28 2.66 -13.88 -15.29
C ILE A 28 1.44 -13.97 -16.22
N GLU A 29 0.30 -14.27 -15.61
CA GLU A 29 -1.02 -14.09 -16.22
C GLU A 29 -1.76 -12.94 -15.54
N ILE A 30 -2.56 -12.23 -16.32
CA ILE A 30 -3.24 -10.98 -15.95
C ILE A 30 -4.75 -11.22 -16.01
N GLY A 31 -5.45 -10.86 -14.94
CA GLY A 31 -6.90 -10.96 -14.84
C GLY A 31 -7.56 -9.75 -15.49
N LEU A 32 -8.48 -10.00 -16.42
CA LEU A 32 -9.36 -8.99 -17.02
C LEU A 32 -10.82 -9.34 -16.73
N ILE A 33 -11.63 -8.30 -16.59
CA ILE A 33 -13.09 -8.42 -16.41
C ILE A 33 -13.82 -7.90 -17.65
N HIS A 34 -14.95 -8.53 -17.96
CA HIS A 34 -15.91 -8.04 -18.94
C HIS A 34 -17.08 -7.37 -18.24
N ARG A 35 -17.56 -6.25 -18.78
CA ARG A 35 -18.70 -5.52 -18.21
C ARG A 35 -19.84 -5.45 -19.22
N PRO A 36 -20.96 -6.15 -19.01
CA PRO A 36 -22.09 -6.20 -19.96
C PRO A 36 -22.65 -4.84 -20.33
N ARG A 37 -22.70 -3.92 -19.35
CA ARG A 37 -23.25 -2.57 -19.54
C ARG A 37 -22.54 -1.77 -20.63
N TYR A 38 -21.25 -2.00 -20.83
CA TYR A 38 -20.42 -1.25 -21.79
C TYR A 38 -19.89 -2.13 -22.92
N ASP A 39 -20.09 -3.44 -22.85
CA ASP A 39 -19.48 -4.45 -23.74
C ASP A 39 -17.96 -4.24 -23.87
N ASP A 40 -17.29 -4.09 -22.73
CA ASP A 40 -15.86 -3.78 -22.68
C ASP A 40 -15.06 -4.67 -21.74
N TRP A 41 -13.76 -4.74 -22.03
CA TRP A 41 -12.77 -5.45 -21.21
C TRP A 41 -11.84 -4.45 -20.55
N SER A 42 -11.71 -4.56 -19.23
CA SER A 42 -10.90 -3.65 -18.43
C SER A 42 -10.26 -4.36 -17.24
N PHE A 43 -9.43 -3.62 -16.50
CA PHE A 43 -8.99 -4.05 -15.17
C PHE A 43 -10.08 -3.81 -14.12
N PRO A 44 -10.12 -4.64 -13.06
CA PRO A 44 -11.04 -4.44 -11.96
C PRO A 44 -10.74 -3.13 -11.23
N LYS A 45 -11.77 -2.30 -11.03
CA LYS A 45 -11.71 -0.96 -10.45
C LYS A 45 -13.11 -0.42 -10.17
N GLY A 46 -13.22 0.41 -9.15
CA GLY A 46 -14.42 1.18 -8.91
C GLY A 46 -14.19 2.41 -8.04
N LYS A 47 -15.29 3.04 -7.64
CA LYS A 47 -15.27 4.36 -6.99
C LYS A 47 -14.89 4.22 -5.52
N ILE A 48 -14.21 5.23 -4.99
CA ILE A 48 -13.92 5.30 -3.56
C ILE A 48 -15.23 5.51 -2.80
N GLU A 49 -15.49 4.68 -1.80
CA GLU A 49 -16.60 4.85 -0.87
C GLU A 49 -16.24 5.77 0.30
N LEU A 50 -17.26 6.25 1.03
CA LEU A 50 -17.06 7.17 2.14
C LEU A 50 -16.15 6.56 3.22
N GLY A 51 -14.98 7.16 3.42
CA GLY A 51 -14.01 6.73 4.43
C GLY A 51 -13.02 5.67 3.96
N GLU A 52 -13.09 5.22 2.70
CA GLU A 52 -12.08 4.33 2.11
C GLU A 52 -10.83 5.08 1.67
N SER A 53 -9.69 4.40 1.77
CA SER A 53 -8.47 4.79 1.06
C SER A 53 -8.47 4.20 -0.35
N PHE A 54 -7.68 4.75 -1.27
CA PHE A 54 -7.49 4.18 -2.62
C PHE A 54 -7.10 2.69 -2.57
N LEU A 55 -6.23 2.28 -1.64
CA LEU A 55 -5.82 0.88 -1.53
C LEU A 55 -6.97 -0.01 -1.03
N ALA A 56 -7.74 0.45 -0.05
CA ALA A 56 -8.91 -0.27 0.45
C ALA A 56 -9.96 -0.46 -0.66
N THR A 57 -10.25 0.60 -1.41
CA THR A 57 -11.12 0.55 -2.60
C THR A 57 -10.60 -0.47 -3.61
N ALA A 58 -9.33 -0.41 -4.01
CA ALA A 58 -8.78 -1.38 -4.97
C ALA A 58 -8.89 -2.83 -4.49
N ARG A 59 -8.71 -3.09 -3.19
CA ARG A 59 -8.86 -4.42 -2.60
C ARG A 59 -10.31 -4.90 -2.62
N ARG A 60 -11.27 -4.04 -2.27
CA ARG A 60 -12.70 -4.36 -2.31
C ARG A 60 -13.13 -4.68 -3.73
N GLU A 61 -12.83 -3.80 -4.68
CA GLU A 61 -13.20 -3.93 -6.09
C GLU A 61 -12.62 -5.20 -6.73
N VAL A 62 -11.34 -5.51 -6.46
CA VAL A 62 -10.74 -6.77 -6.91
C VAL A 62 -11.52 -7.97 -6.37
N LEU A 63 -11.89 -7.97 -5.09
CA LEU A 63 -12.62 -9.08 -4.50
C LEU A 63 -14.05 -9.20 -5.07
N GLU A 64 -14.75 -8.08 -5.25
CA GLU A 64 -16.14 -8.03 -5.73
C GLU A 64 -16.23 -8.42 -7.21
N GLU A 65 -15.39 -7.83 -8.07
CA GLU A 65 -15.45 -8.01 -9.52
C GLU A 65 -14.77 -9.30 -10.00
N THR A 66 -13.85 -9.88 -9.23
CA THR A 66 -13.08 -11.08 -9.67
C THR A 66 -13.23 -12.29 -8.75
N GLY A 67 -13.74 -12.10 -7.53
CA GLY A 67 -13.80 -13.13 -6.51
C GLY A 67 -12.46 -13.50 -5.86
N TYR A 68 -11.34 -12.92 -6.31
CA TYR A 68 -10.01 -13.24 -5.76
C TYR A 68 -9.66 -12.35 -4.56
N ALA A 69 -9.18 -12.98 -3.49
CA ALA A 69 -8.36 -12.27 -2.51
C ALA A 69 -6.95 -12.06 -3.09
N ALA A 70 -6.36 -10.91 -2.82
CA ALA A 70 -5.05 -10.55 -3.37
C ALA A 70 -4.11 -9.91 -2.34
N LYS A 71 -2.81 -10.20 -2.50
CA LYS A 71 -1.71 -9.48 -1.84
C LYS A 71 -1.29 -8.32 -2.74
N PHE A 72 -1.42 -7.10 -2.25
CA PHE A 72 -1.13 -5.88 -2.99
C PHE A 72 0.37 -5.54 -2.95
N GLY A 73 0.84 -5.01 -4.08
CA GLY A 73 2.22 -4.64 -4.35
C GLY A 73 2.37 -3.13 -4.62
N PRO A 74 3.34 -2.75 -5.45
CA PRO A 74 3.56 -1.35 -5.79
C PRO A 74 2.38 -0.70 -6.53
N LEU A 75 2.22 0.60 -6.33
CA LEU A 75 1.39 1.44 -7.21
C LEU A 75 1.99 1.43 -8.62
N ILE A 76 1.18 1.14 -9.63
CA ILE A 76 1.58 1.09 -11.03
C ILE A 76 1.47 2.48 -11.65
N ALA A 77 0.32 3.13 -11.47
CA ALA A 77 0.00 4.40 -12.09
C ALA A 77 -1.15 5.13 -11.41
N GLU A 78 -1.18 6.45 -11.55
CA GLU A 78 -2.38 7.28 -11.42
C GLU A 78 -2.75 7.79 -12.82
N ILE A 79 -3.95 7.47 -13.29
CA ILE A 79 -4.46 7.90 -14.60
C ILE A 79 -5.61 8.88 -14.38
N GLN A 80 -5.57 10.01 -15.09
CA GLN A 80 -6.59 11.04 -15.07
C GLN A 80 -7.18 11.22 -16.47
N TYR A 81 -8.52 11.18 -16.58
CA TYR A 81 -9.24 11.35 -17.84
C TYR A 81 -10.66 11.87 -17.57
N LEU A 82 -11.37 12.29 -18.61
CA LEU A 82 -12.78 12.69 -18.51
C LEU A 82 -13.69 11.49 -18.75
N ALA A 83 -14.55 11.18 -17.78
CA ALA A 83 -15.62 10.20 -17.93
C ALA A 83 -16.95 10.94 -18.04
N GLU A 84 -17.61 10.87 -19.20
CA GLU A 84 -18.87 11.59 -19.47
C GLU A 84 -18.80 13.10 -19.15
N GLY A 85 -17.64 13.72 -19.40
CA GLY A 85 -17.39 15.14 -19.12
C GLY A 85 -16.96 15.45 -17.68
N VAL A 86 -16.95 14.47 -16.78
CA VAL A 86 -16.51 14.64 -15.38
C VAL A 86 -15.05 14.18 -15.23
N PRO A 87 -14.17 14.97 -14.58
CA PRO A 87 -12.83 14.54 -14.24
C PRO A 87 -12.86 13.27 -13.38
N LYS A 88 -12.13 12.23 -13.84
CA LYS A 88 -11.97 10.97 -13.14
C LYS A 88 -10.49 10.66 -12.95
N ARG A 89 -10.14 10.29 -11.72
CA ARG A 89 -8.80 9.88 -11.32
C ARG A 89 -8.84 8.44 -10.82
N VAL A 90 -7.98 7.59 -11.38
CA VAL A 90 -7.91 6.17 -11.03
C VAL A 90 -6.48 5.80 -10.65
N LYS A 91 -6.30 5.23 -9.45
CA LYS A 91 -5.04 4.60 -9.06
C LYS A 91 -5.08 3.10 -9.34
N TYR A 92 -4.01 2.57 -9.93
CA TYR A 92 -3.87 1.14 -10.21
C TYR A 92 -2.70 0.55 -9.44
N TRP A 93 -2.94 -0.56 -8.76
CA TRP A 93 -1.95 -1.28 -7.97
C TRP A 93 -1.62 -2.62 -8.63
N ALA A 94 -0.40 -3.12 -8.45
CA ALA A 94 -0.12 -4.52 -8.70
C ALA A 94 -0.78 -5.35 -7.59
N ALA A 95 -1.49 -6.42 -7.94
CA ALA A 95 -2.13 -7.28 -6.95
C ALA A 95 -1.95 -8.76 -7.34
N GLN A 96 -1.32 -9.55 -6.47
CA GLN A 96 -1.13 -10.97 -6.69
C GLN A 96 -2.31 -11.76 -6.12
N ALA A 97 -2.99 -12.57 -6.94
CA ALA A 97 -4.02 -13.48 -6.46
C ALA A 97 -3.41 -14.52 -5.49
N ILE A 98 -4.01 -14.65 -4.30
CA ILE A 98 -3.55 -15.56 -3.23
C ILE A 98 -4.60 -16.61 -2.82
N SER A 99 -5.76 -16.61 -3.46
CA SER A 99 -6.84 -17.57 -3.20
C SER A 99 -7.37 -18.17 -4.51
N ALA A 100 -8.20 -19.21 -4.38
CA ALA A 100 -9.16 -19.53 -5.43
C ALA A 100 -10.20 -18.40 -5.54
N ALA A 101 -10.81 -18.26 -6.72
CA ALA A 101 -11.90 -17.31 -6.92
C ALA A 101 -13.13 -17.74 -6.11
N LYS A 102 -13.75 -16.78 -5.43
CA LYS A 102 -15.14 -16.84 -5.01
C LYS A 102 -16.05 -16.47 -6.20
N PRO A 103 -17.37 -16.71 -6.12
CA PRO A 103 -18.29 -16.15 -7.08
C PRO A 103 -18.16 -14.63 -7.16
N ILE A 104 -18.31 -14.08 -8.37
CA ILE A 104 -18.38 -12.63 -8.61
C ILE A 104 -19.60 -12.09 -7.85
N ALA A 105 -19.42 -10.94 -7.19
CA ALA A 105 -20.42 -10.39 -6.29
C ALA A 105 -21.67 -9.89 -7.04
N ASP A 106 -21.47 -9.22 -8.18
CA ASP A 106 -22.53 -8.69 -9.02
C ASP A 106 -22.30 -9.08 -10.50
N VAL A 107 -23.10 -10.03 -10.98
CA VAL A 107 -23.03 -10.53 -12.36
C VAL A 107 -23.63 -9.57 -13.39
N GLU A 108 -24.44 -8.59 -12.96
CA GLU A 108 -24.94 -7.53 -13.83
C GLU A 108 -23.86 -6.48 -14.12
N GLU A 109 -22.93 -6.30 -13.16
CA GLU A 109 -21.75 -5.45 -13.33
C GLU A 109 -20.61 -6.17 -14.08
N VAL A 110 -20.29 -7.40 -13.68
CA VAL A 110 -19.24 -8.23 -14.29
C VAL A 110 -19.76 -9.64 -14.54
N ASP A 111 -19.95 -10.00 -15.81
CA ASP A 111 -20.42 -11.35 -16.19
C ASP A 111 -19.28 -12.34 -16.44
N GLN A 112 -18.06 -11.85 -16.76
CA GLN A 112 -16.93 -12.70 -17.13
C GLN A 112 -15.61 -12.18 -16.55
N PHE A 113 -14.74 -13.14 -16.24
CA PHE A 113 -13.36 -12.93 -15.84
C PHE A 113 -12.44 -13.90 -16.59
N GLU A 114 -11.36 -13.39 -17.19
CA GLU A 114 -10.40 -14.18 -17.96
C GLU A 114 -8.95 -13.90 -17.54
N TRP A 115 -8.13 -14.95 -17.49
CA TRP A 115 -6.67 -14.85 -17.35
C TRP A 115 -6.00 -14.74 -18.72
N HIS A 116 -5.04 -13.83 -18.85
CA HIS A 116 -4.37 -13.54 -20.11
C HIS A 116 -2.86 -13.35 -19.96
N SER A 117 -2.10 -13.77 -20.98
CA SER A 117 -0.72 -13.29 -21.16
C SER A 117 -0.69 -11.77 -21.40
N PHE A 118 0.47 -11.13 -21.22
CA PHE A 118 0.65 -9.71 -21.58
C PHE A 118 0.22 -9.39 -23.02
N LYS A 119 0.50 -10.28 -23.98
CA LYS A 119 0.18 -10.07 -25.39
C LYS A 119 -1.33 -10.12 -25.62
N SER A 120 -2.01 -11.12 -25.08
CA SER A 120 -3.46 -11.25 -25.23
C SER A 120 -4.21 -10.19 -24.45
N ALA A 121 -3.75 -9.84 -23.23
CA ALA A 121 -4.35 -8.77 -22.43
C ALA A 121 -4.31 -7.43 -23.17
N LYS A 122 -3.18 -7.10 -23.81
CA LYS A 122 -3.04 -5.85 -24.60
C LYS A 122 -4.07 -5.77 -25.75
N THR A 123 -4.35 -6.90 -26.40
CA THR A 123 -5.33 -6.98 -27.49
C THR A 123 -6.76 -6.95 -26.97
N LYS A 124 -7.01 -7.61 -25.84
CA LYS A 124 -8.36 -7.78 -25.26
C LYS A 124 -8.87 -6.49 -24.60
N LEU A 125 -8.02 -5.77 -23.86
CA LEU A 125 -8.38 -4.50 -23.23
C LEU A 125 -8.98 -3.52 -24.24
N THR A 126 -10.13 -2.92 -23.92
CA THR A 126 -10.85 -2.02 -24.84
C THR A 126 -10.25 -0.61 -24.84
N HIS A 127 -9.93 -0.08 -23.66
CA HIS A 127 -9.52 1.31 -23.46
C HIS A 127 -8.00 1.52 -23.54
N GLU A 128 -7.58 2.65 -24.11
CA GLU A 128 -6.15 3.03 -24.22
C GLU A 128 -5.52 3.29 -22.85
N GLU A 129 -6.29 3.80 -21.89
CA GLU A 129 -5.89 4.05 -20.51
C GLU A 129 -5.43 2.75 -19.84
N ASP A 130 -6.21 1.68 -19.96
CA ASP A 130 -5.84 0.37 -19.39
C ASP A 130 -4.63 -0.23 -20.13
N ARG A 131 -4.51 -0.03 -21.46
CA ARG A 131 -3.30 -0.46 -22.20
C ARG A 131 -2.03 0.27 -21.73
N LYS A 132 -2.13 1.54 -21.32
CA LYS A 132 -1.03 2.29 -20.71
C LYS A 132 -0.65 1.70 -19.35
N VAL A 133 -1.64 1.42 -18.50
CA VAL A 133 -1.43 0.75 -17.19
C VAL A 133 -0.76 -0.60 -17.39
N LEU A 134 -1.22 -1.42 -18.35
CA LEU A 134 -0.63 -2.71 -18.66
C LEU A 134 0.85 -2.59 -19.07
N LYS A 135 1.20 -1.57 -19.86
CA LYS A 135 2.59 -1.31 -20.25
C LYS A 135 3.46 -0.97 -19.04
N LEU A 136 3.00 -0.07 -18.17
CA LEU A 136 3.71 0.29 -16.94
C LEU A 136 3.85 -0.90 -16.01
N PHE A 137 2.81 -1.72 -15.87
CA PHE A 137 2.87 -2.96 -15.11
C PHE A 137 3.89 -3.93 -15.71
N LYS A 138 3.97 -4.07 -17.04
CA LYS A 138 4.97 -4.94 -17.68
C LYS A 138 6.39 -4.56 -17.26
N ASP A 139 6.71 -3.28 -17.28
CA ASP A 139 8.04 -2.77 -16.91
C ASP A 139 8.31 -2.97 -15.41
N LEU A 140 7.31 -2.73 -14.55
CA LEU A 140 7.37 -2.96 -13.10
C LEU A 140 7.47 -4.44 -12.73
N SER A 141 6.78 -5.32 -13.46
CA SER A 141 6.58 -6.73 -13.11
C SER A 141 7.83 -7.58 -13.25
N ALA A 142 8.91 -7.03 -13.83
CA ALA A 142 10.19 -7.70 -13.96
C ALA A 142 10.76 -8.06 -12.57
N GLY A 143 10.61 -9.32 -12.17
CA GLY A 143 11.04 -9.85 -10.88
C GLY A 143 10.12 -9.50 -9.71
N ILE A 144 8.89 -9.04 -9.97
CA ILE A 144 7.92 -8.69 -8.91
C ILE A 144 7.59 -9.89 -8.01
N ASP A 145 7.70 -11.10 -8.56
CA ASP A 145 7.54 -12.37 -7.85
C ASP A 145 8.67 -12.67 -6.86
N LYS A 146 9.70 -11.81 -6.79
CA LYS A 146 10.85 -11.89 -5.89
C LYS A 146 10.93 -10.71 -4.93
N TYR A 147 9.90 -9.86 -4.90
CA TYR A 147 9.91 -8.66 -4.08
C TYR A 147 9.52 -9.01 -2.64
N SER A 148 10.45 -8.75 -1.72
CA SER A 148 10.13 -8.63 -0.30
C SER A 148 9.68 -7.21 0.00
N THR A 149 8.93 -7.05 1.09
CA THR A 149 8.30 -5.78 1.45
C THR A 149 8.75 -5.34 2.85
N LEU A 150 9.21 -4.10 2.97
CA LEU A 150 9.51 -3.46 4.24
C LEU A 150 8.57 -2.27 4.43
N ILE A 151 7.70 -2.35 5.42
CA ILE A 151 6.78 -1.29 5.80
C ILE A 151 7.38 -0.51 6.96
N LEU A 152 7.52 0.81 6.80
CA LEU A 152 7.97 1.74 7.84
C LEU A 152 6.76 2.57 8.28
N LEU A 153 6.18 2.23 9.43
CA LEU A 153 5.02 2.92 10.00
C LEU A 153 5.47 3.90 11.09
N ARG A 154 5.10 5.17 10.98
CA ARG A 154 5.20 6.09 12.11
C ARG A 154 4.10 5.76 13.10
N HIS A 155 4.43 5.74 14.40
CA HIS A 155 3.42 5.57 15.44
C HIS A 155 2.23 6.53 15.27
N ALA A 156 1.05 6.09 15.69
CA ALA A 156 -0.18 6.87 15.66
C ALA A 156 -0.09 8.10 16.58
N LYS A 157 -1.10 8.97 16.53
CA LYS A 157 -1.10 10.20 17.31
C LYS A 157 -0.98 9.91 18.82
N ALA A 158 0.05 10.49 19.44
CA ALA A 158 0.30 10.38 20.87
C ALA A 158 0.02 11.70 21.59
N LEU A 159 -0.22 11.62 22.90
CA LEU A 159 -0.33 12.79 23.78
C LEU A 159 0.85 13.75 23.56
N LYS A 160 0.66 15.05 23.73
CA LYS A 160 1.81 15.97 23.60
C LYS A 160 2.80 15.72 24.74
N ARG A 161 4.09 15.95 24.48
CA ARG A 161 5.14 15.81 25.50
C ARG A 161 4.85 16.63 26.77
N VAL A 162 4.26 17.81 26.61
CA VAL A 162 3.91 18.72 27.72
C VAL A 162 2.68 18.28 28.53
N GLU A 163 1.87 17.37 27.99
CA GLU A 163 0.66 16.83 28.65
C GLU A 163 0.96 15.52 29.41
N TRP A 164 2.17 14.96 29.25
CA TRP A 164 2.58 13.70 29.87
C TRP A 164 3.50 13.93 31.06
N ILE A 165 3.13 13.33 32.20
CA ILE A 165 3.94 13.35 33.42
C ILE A 165 4.59 11.97 33.55
N GLY A 166 5.86 11.88 33.17
CA GLY A 166 6.62 10.62 33.18
C GLY A 166 7.76 10.62 32.17
N ASP A 167 8.38 9.46 31.96
CA ASP A 167 9.35 9.28 30.88
C ASP A 167 8.64 9.36 29.52
N ASP A 168 9.26 9.99 28.51
CA ASP A 168 8.71 10.05 27.15
C ASP A 168 8.55 8.66 26.53
N GLY A 169 9.34 7.68 26.98
CA GLY A 169 9.21 6.27 26.58
C GLY A 169 7.82 5.68 26.90
N ASP A 170 7.22 6.08 28.03
CA ASP A 170 5.94 5.56 28.51
C ASP A 170 4.72 6.34 27.99
N ARG A 171 4.95 7.40 27.21
CA ARG A 171 3.88 8.28 26.72
C ARG A 171 2.92 7.50 25.77
N PRO A 172 1.62 7.45 26.08
CA PRO A 172 0.64 6.67 25.32
C PRO A 172 0.11 7.41 24.09
N LEU A 173 -0.67 6.68 23.29
CA LEU A 173 -1.54 7.24 22.26
C LEU A 173 -2.61 8.16 22.87
N ASP A 174 -3.00 9.20 22.12
CA ASP A 174 -4.21 9.96 22.46
C ASP A 174 -5.45 9.27 21.88
N ASN A 175 -6.65 9.81 22.15
CA ASN A 175 -7.91 9.23 21.65
C ASN A 175 -7.93 9.10 20.12
N ARG A 176 -7.34 10.05 19.39
CA ARG A 176 -7.24 9.97 17.93
C ARG A 176 -6.30 8.83 17.54
N GLY A 177 -5.15 8.70 18.19
CA GLY A 177 -4.19 7.64 17.93
C GLY A 177 -4.73 6.24 18.20
N GLN A 178 -5.55 6.07 19.24
CA GLN A 178 -6.24 4.80 19.51
C GLN A 178 -7.18 4.43 18.35
N ILE A 179 -7.96 5.40 17.84
CA ILE A 179 -8.82 5.18 16.66
C ILE A 179 -7.99 4.86 15.41
N GLN A 180 -6.86 5.56 15.20
CA GLN A 180 -5.95 5.26 14.09
C GLN A 180 -5.41 3.83 14.18
N SER A 181 -5.03 3.40 15.38
CA SER A 181 -4.47 2.08 15.65
C SER A 181 -5.43 0.95 15.28
N GLU A 182 -6.71 1.07 15.65
CA GLU A 182 -7.74 0.08 15.29
C GLU A 182 -8.02 0.04 13.78
N LYS A 183 -7.78 1.14 13.05
CA LYS A 183 -7.98 1.20 11.59
C LYS A 183 -6.80 0.69 10.76
N PHE A 184 -5.62 0.44 11.35
CA PHE A 184 -4.47 0.01 10.56
C PHE A 184 -4.66 -1.33 9.87
N ARG A 185 -5.54 -2.19 10.41
CA ARG A 185 -5.88 -3.44 9.74
C ARG A 185 -6.35 -3.20 8.31
N SER A 186 -7.34 -2.34 8.09
CA SER A 186 -7.94 -2.11 6.76
C SER A 186 -6.97 -1.54 5.73
N ILE A 187 -5.81 -1.04 6.17
CA ILE A 187 -4.75 -0.52 5.31
C ILE A 187 -3.71 -1.61 5.05
N TYR A 188 -3.14 -2.17 6.11
CA TYR A 188 -1.94 -2.98 6.01
C TYR A 188 -2.21 -4.46 5.74
N GLU A 189 -3.43 -4.94 5.97
CA GLU A 189 -3.81 -6.31 5.63
C GLU A 189 -3.67 -6.61 4.12
N ALA A 190 -3.77 -5.58 3.28
CA ALA A 190 -3.59 -5.70 1.83
C ALA A 190 -2.17 -6.13 1.45
N TYR A 191 -1.16 -5.82 2.27
CA TYR A 191 0.24 -6.15 2.01
C TYR A 191 0.66 -7.54 2.49
N GLY A 192 -0.24 -8.28 3.17
CA GLY A 192 0.03 -9.62 3.71
C GLY A 192 1.28 -9.65 4.60
N ILE A 193 1.18 -9.04 5.79
CA ILE A 193 2.27 -8.93 6.77
C ILE A 193 2.62 -10.30 7.35
N ASP A 194 3.91 -10.61 7.44
CA ASP A 194 4.42 -11.83 8.06
C ASP A 194 4.98 -11.57 9.47
N GLU A 195 5.66 -10.44 9.67
CA GLU A 195 6.26 -10.09 10.96
C GLU A 195 6.07 -8.60 11.27
N ILE A 196 5.85 -8.29 12.56
CA ILE A 196 5.70 -6.93 13.07
C ILE A 196 6.76 -6.68 14.15
N PHE A 197 7.50 -5.59 14.00
CA PHE A 197 8.41 -5.07 15.02
C PHE A 197 8.06 -3.63 15.39
N SER A 198 8.17 -3.31 16.67
CA SER A 198 7.93 -1.96 17.18
C SER A 198 9.14 -1.48 17.95
N SER A 199 9.42 -0.17 17.89
CA SER A 199 10.21 0.48 18.95
C SER A 199 9.59 0.15 20.32
N ASP A 200 10.46 0.09 21.32
CA ASP A 200 10.14 -0.07 22.74
C ASP A 200 9.33 1.07 23.37
N ALA A 201 9.13 2.20 22.70
CA ALA A 201 8.24 3.26 23.18
C ALA A 201 6.78 2.78 23.24
N TYR A 202 6.07 3.10 24.32
CA TYR A 202 4.72 2.63 24.57
C TYR A 202 3.74 3.01 23.46
N ARG A 203 3.76 4.25 22.99
CA ARG A 203 3.00 4.70 21.79
C ARG A 203 3.21 3.86 20.54
N CYS A 204 4.43 3.37 20.29
CA CYS A 204 4.71 2.53 19.13
C CYS A 204 4.10 1.15 19.32
N LEU A 205 4.22 0.57 20.52
CA LEU A 205 3.60 -0.71 20.84
C LEU A 205 2.09 -0.63 20.75
N GLU A 206 1.47 0.40 21.35
CA GLU A 206 0.03 0.64 21.25
C GLU A 206 -0.43 0.81 19.80
N THR A 207 0.36 1.45 18.94
CA THR A 207 0.04 1.65 17.51
C THR A 207 -0.21 0.32 16.79
N VAL A 208 0.63 -0.70 17.02
CA VAL A 208 0.60 -1.95 16.23
C VAL A 208 0.02 -3.15 16.96
N ARG A 209 -0.26 -3.05 18.26
CA ARG A 209 -0.87 -4.14 19.03
C ARG A 209 -2.22 -4.60 18.49
N PRO A 210 -3.17 -3.70 18.16
CA PRO A 210 -4.43 -4.11 17.53
C PRO A 210 -4.21 -4.85 16.21
N LEU A 211 -3.35 -4.32 15.34
CA LEU A 211 -2.99 -4.98 14.07
C LEU A 211 -2.39 -6.38 14.29
N GLY A 212 -1.45 -6.52 15.24
CA GLY A 212 -0.86 -7.81 15.59
C GLY A 212 -1.88 -8.81 16.13
N ARG A 213 -2.78 -8.37 17.01
CA ARG A 213 -3.89 -9.20 17.51
C ARG A 213 -4.80 -9.67 16.38
N ASP A 214 -5.22 -8.74 15.51
CA ASP A 214 -6.17 -9.00 14.45
C ASP A 214 -5.62 -9.90 13.32
N LEU A 215 -4.30 -9.87 13.11
CA LEU A 215 -3.60 -10.73 12.16
C LEU A 215 -3.00 -11.99 12.82
N GLU A 216 -3.16 -12.16 14.13
CA GLU A 216 -2.55 -13.24 14.92
C GLU A 216 -1.01 -13.26 14.85
N ILE A 217 -0.39 -12.08 14.75
CA ILE A 217 1.07 -11.88 14.67
C ILE A 217 1.59 -11.29 15.99
N ASN A 218 2.59 -11.95 16.57
CA ASN A 218 3.30 -11.42 17.74
C ASN A 218 4.11 -10.18 17.39
N VAL A 219 3.93 -9.09 18.15
CA VAL A 219 4.70 -7.85 17.98
C VAL A 219 6.06 -7.99 18.67
N GLY A 220 7.13 -8.04 17.89
CA GLY A 220 8.50 -8.03 18.40
C GLY A 220 8.92 -6.64 18.88
N ILE A 221 9.60 -6.56 20.02
CA ILE A 221 10.16 -5.30 20.53
C ILE A 221 11.59 -5.12 20.01
N ALA A 222 11.86 -3.96 19.42
CA ALA A 222 13.15 -3.62 18.82
C ALA A 222 13.63 -2.25 19.30
N SER A 223 14.38 -2.22 20.41
CA SER A 223 15.00 -0.98 20.94
C SER A 223 15.95 -0.30 19.96
N ASP A 224 16.50 -1.05 18.99
CA ASP A 224 17.38 -0.54 17.93
C ASP A 224 16.72 0.51 17.02
N ILE A 225 15.38 0.52 16.93
CA ILE A 225 14.60 1.46 16.10
C ILE A 225 13.87 2.52 16.94
N SER A 226 14.33 2.77 18.17
CA SER A 226 13.81 3.82 19.05
C SER A 226 14.44 5.19 18.79
N GLU A 227 13.72 6.26 19.17
CA GLU A 227 14.25 7.64 19.13
C GLU A 227 15.48 7.79 20.04
N TYR A 228 15.46 7.19 21.23
CA TYR A 228 16.58 7.21 22.17
C TYR A 228 17.83 6.56 21.55
N GLN A 229 17.69 5.36 20.97
CA GLN A 229 18.83 4.67 20.39
C GLN A 229 19.36 5.39 19.14
N TYR A 230 18.48 5.98 18.34
CA TYR A 230 18.86 6.81 17.19
C TYR A 230 19.65 8.06 17.59
N SER A 231 19.29 8.69 18.71
CA SER A 231 20.04 9.85 19.24
C SER A 231 21.49 9.51 19.62
N ARG A 232 21.75 8.25 20.01
CA ARG A 232 23.07 7.75 20.41
C ARG A 232 23.89 7.20 19.24
N ASP A 233 23.25 6.47 18.33
CA ASP A 233 23.87 5.92 17.11
C ASP A 233 22.86 6.02 15.96
N LYS A 234 23.12 6.99 15.06
CA LYS A 234 22.26 7.29 13.93
C LYS A 234 22.15 6.15 12.90
N ASP A 235 23.09 5.21 12.91
CA ASP A 235 23.12 4.09 11.97
C ASP A 235 22.45 2.83 12.52
N LYS A 236 22.17 2.78 13.82
CA LYS A 236 21.62 1.58 14.47
C LYS A 236 20.23 1.20 13.95
N PRO A 237 19.26 2.12 13.76
CA PRO A 237 17.99 1.78 13.12
C PRO A 237 18.14 1.29 11.67
N LEU A 238 19.07 1.88 10.91
CA LEU A 238 19.35 1.45 9.54
C LEU A 238 19.94 0.04 9.49
N LYS A 239 20.90 -0.27 10.38
CA LYS A 239 21.47 -1.62 10.52
C LYS A 239 20.38 -2.63 10.87
N PHE A 240 19.42 -2.27 11.73
CA PHE A 240 18.28 -3.12 12.05
C PHE A 240 17.40 -3.37 10.82
N ALA A 241 16.95 -2.31 10.12
CA ALA A 241 16.13 -2.43 8.91
C ALA A 241 16.82 -3.25 7.81
N LYS A 242 18.13 -3.07 7.61
CA LYS A 242 18.93 -3.83 6.62
C LYS A 242 18.98 -5.34 6.89
N LYS A 243 18.67 -5.82 8.10
CA LYS A 243 18.57 -7.27 8.39
C LYS A 243 17.46 -7.94 7.56
N PHE A 244 16.42 -7.18 7.19
CA PHE A 244 15.28 -7.65 6.42
C PHE A 244 15.44 -7.44 4.90
N LEU A 245 16.47 -6.70 4.49
CA LEU A 245 16.79 -6.48 3.07
C LEU A 245 17.66 -7.58 2.46
N LYS A 246 17.81 -8.71 3.15
CA LYS A 246 18.62 -9.84 2.65
C LYS A 246 18.03 -10.38 1.35
N ALA A 247 18.90 -10.95 0.51
CA ALA A 247 18.49 -11.58 -0.75
C ALA A 247 17.45 -12.69 -0.48
N SER A 248 16.25 -12.51 -1.02
CA SER A 248 15.25 -13.58 -1.12
C SER A 248 15.79 -14.56 -2.16
N LYS A 249 16.40 -15.66 -1.70
CA LYS A 249 17.05 -16.65 -2.57
C LYS A 249 16.03 -17.52 -3.31
N ASP A 250 14.81 -17.58 -2.80
CA ASP A 250 13.68 -18.36 -3.28
C ASP A 250 12.37 -17.65 -2.94
N ARG A 251 11.24 -18.16 -3.44
CA ARG A 251 9.90 -17.57 -3.16
C ARG A 251 9.48 -17.74 -1.70
N GLU A 252 9.94 -18.80 -1.04
CA GLU A 252 9.59 -19.10 0.36
C GLU A 252 10.24 -18.12 1.35
N SER A 253 11.35 -17.47 0.95
CA SER A 253 12.03 -16.44 1.72
C SER A 253 11.51 -15.01 1.47
N ILE A 254 10.46 -14.85 0.67
CA ILE A 254 9.80 -13.54 0.47
C ILE A 254 8.96 -13.23 1.70
N LYS A 255 9.22 -12.09 2.32
CA LYS A 255 8.47 -11.64 3.51
C LYS A 255 8.03 -10.19 3.40
N THR A 256 6.93 -9.89 4.08
CA THR A 256 6.46 -8.54 4.39
C THR A 256 6.71 -8.27 5.88
N ILE A 257 7.60 -7.32 6.16
CA ILE A 257 7.99 -6.93 7.51
C ILE A 257 7.47 -5.52 7.80
N LEU A 258 6.74 -5.33 8.90
CA LEU A 258 6.33 -4.01 9.36
C LEU A 258 7.18 -3.55 10.54
N LEU A 259 7.75 -2.34 10.44
CA LEU A 259 8.51 -1.66 11.48
C LEU A 259 7.76 -0.40 11.94
N CYS A 260 7.27 -0.38 13.17
CA CYS A 260 6.70 0.81 13.79
C CYS A 260 7.77 1.61 14.55
N SER A 261 7.97 2.86 14.15
CA SER A 261 9.02 3.73 14.69
C SER A 261 8.58 5.21 14.71
N HIS A 262 9.55 6.12 14.77
CA HIS A 262 9.37 7.53 15.07
C HIS A 262 9.73 8.41 13.87
N ASN A 263 9.17 9.62 13.84
CA ASN A 263 9.46 10.62 12.79
C ASN A 263 10.95 10.93 12.59
N PRO A 264 11.84 11.05 13.60
CA PRO A 264 13.26 11.28 13.34
C PRO A 264 13.99 10.05 12.77
N VAL A 265 13.45 8.84 12.93
CA VAL A 265 14.11 7.58 12.55
C VAL A 265 13.77 7.18 11.13
N ILE A 266 12.48 7.19 10.77
CA ILE A 266 11.99 6.66 9.48
C ILE A 266 12.58 7.39 8.27
N PRO A 267 12.62 8.74 8.20
CA PRO A 267 13.18 9.46 7.07
C PRO A 267 14.65 9.13 6.82
N LYS A 268 15.44 8.86 7.87
CA LYS A 268 16.83 8.40 7.70
C LYS A 268 16.89 7.03 7.05
N ILE A 269 16.06 6.08 7.48
CA ILE A 269 15.99 4.75 6.86
C ILE A 269 15.55 4.88 5.40
N LEU A 270 14.46 5.62 5.15
CA LEU A 270 13.90 5.82 3.81
C LEU A 270 14.92 6.45 2.86
N LYS A 271 15.62 7.51 3.30
CA LYS A 271 16.65 8.19 2.51
C LYS A 271 17.79 7.25 2.11
N GLU A 272 18.23 6.38 3.01
CA GLU A 272 19.35 5.46 2.76
C GLU A 272 18.96 4.27 1.88
N LEU A 273 17.69 3.88 1.87
CA LEU A 273 17.21 2.73 1.13
C LEU A 273 16.57 3.08 -0.23
N ALA A 274 15.77 4.14 -0.28
CA ALA A 274 15.03 4.57 -1.45
C ALA A 274 15.65 5.79 -2.14
N GLY A 275 16.43 6.60 -1.43
CA GLY A 275 17.16 7.74 -1.98
C GLY A 275 16.28 8.68 -2.82
N ALA A 276 16.63 8.84 -4.09
CA ALA A 276 15.92 9.71 -5.02
C ALA A 276 14.45 9.32 -5.27
N MET A 277 14.06 8.06 -5.02
CA MET A 277 12.68 7.61 -5.26
C MET A 277 11.66 8.25 -4.30
N ALA A 278 12.10 8.70 -3.13
CA ALA A 278 11.27 9.26 -2.07
C ALA A 278 11.64 10.72 -1.75
N PHE A 279 12.30 11.42 -2.69
CA PHE A 279 12.99 12.68 -2.40
C PHE A 279 12.03 13.78 -1.93
N ASP A 280 10.93 14.00 -2.67
CA ASP A 280 9.98 15.08 -2.39
C ASP A 280 9.23 14.87 -1.07
N GLU A 281 9.08 13.62 -0.64
CA GLU A 281 8.31 13.26 0.55
C GLU A 281 9.17 13.11 1.81
N ILE A 282 10.45 12.75 1.68
CA ILE A 282 11.42 12.83 2.79
C ILE A 282 11.47 14.26 3.35
N ASP A 283 11.36 15.27 2.48
CA ASP A 283 11.45 16.68 2.87
C ASP A 283 10.17 17.23 3.53
N ARG A 284 9.00 16.62 3.29
CA ARG A 284 7.70 17.06 3.87
C ARG A 284 7.48 16.58 5.31
N GLY A 285 8.22 15.57 5.75
CA GLY A 285 8.01 14.89 7.04
C GLY A 285 6.84 13.89 6.99
N LEU A 286 6.75 13.05 8.01
CA LEU A 286 5.66 12.07 8.18
C LEU A 286 4.69 12.57 9.21
N ASP A 287 3.37 12.49 9.01
CA ASP A 287 2.37 12.70 10.06
C ASP A 287 2.15 11.43 10.91
N PRO A 288 1.62 11.53 12.14
CA PRO A 288 1.37 10.36 12.97
C PRO A 288 0.41 9.38 12.29
N GLY A 289 0.82 8.11 12.20
CA GLY A 289 0.12 7.05 11.48
C GLY A 289 0.44 6.94 9.99
N ASP A 290 1.20 7.88 9.42
CA ASP A 290 1.71 7.72 8.05
C ASP A 290 2.76 6.62 7.99
N GLY A 291 2.92 6.03 6.81
CA GLY A 291 3.95 5.05 6.57
C GLY A 291 4.43 4.98 5.13
N TRP A 292 5.48 4.19 4.96
CA TRP A 292 6.10 3.89 3.68
C TRP A 292 6.15 2.40 3.47
N VAL A 293 5.87 1.96 2.25
CA VAL A 293 6.00 0.56 1.85
C VAL A 293 7.11 0.49 0.81
N LEU A 294 8.19 -0.21 1.13
CA LEU A 294 9.36 -0.37 0.27
C LEU A 294 9.36 -1.78 -0.29
N PHE A 295 9.19 -1.91 -1.60
CA PHE A 295 9.33 -3.18 -2.30
C PHE A 295 10.77 -3.31 -2.74
N HIS A 296 11.43 -4.40 -2.35
CA HIS A 296 12.84 -4.59 -2.63
C HIS A 296 13.14 -5.99 -3.12
N GLN A 297 14.21 -6.09 -3.91
CA GLN A 297 14.76 -7.33 -4.41
C GLN A 297 16.28 -7.28 -4.23
N ASP A 298 16.85 -8.28 -3.57
CA ASP A 298 18.30 -8.38 -3.32
C ASP A 298 18.89 -7.11 -2.70
N GLY A 299 18.17 -6.57 -1.71
CA GLY A 299 18.52 -5.35 -0.98
C GLY A 299 18.38 -4.04 -1.75
N LYS A 300 17.90 -4.07 -3.00
CA LYS A 300 17.61 -2.87 -3.80
C LYS A 300 16.13 -2.57 -3.80
N VAL A 301 15.75 -1.38 -3.34
CA VAL A 301 14.38 -0.89 -3.45
C VAL A 301 14.03 -0.71 -4.94
N ARG A 302 12.91 -1.29 -5.35
CA ARG A 302 12.40 -1.29 -6.73
C ARG A 302 11.20 -0.38 -6.90
N ALA A 303 10.43 -0.21 -5.84
CA ALA A 303 9.28 0.69 -5.79
C ALA A 303 8.99 1.10 -4.35
N ILE A 304 8.27 2.20 -4.19
CA ILE A 304 7.78 2.67 -2.92
C ILE A 304 6.31 3.07 -3.02
N ASN A 305 5.56 2.92 -1.94
CA ASN A 305 4.26 3.55 -1.77
C ASN A 305 4.26 4.40 -0.50
N PHE A 306 3.67 5.58 -0.58
CA PHE A 306 3.29 6.35 0.60
C PHE A 306 1.90 5.95 1.07
N ILE A 307 1.75 5.81 2.38
CA ILE A 307 0.49 5.46 3.04
C ILE A 307 0.15 6.58 4.01
N GLN A 308 -0.95 7.27 3.74
CA GLN A 308 -1.49 8.26 4.65
C GLN A 308 -2.18 7.57 5.82
N GLY A 309 -1.94 8.07 7.03
CA GLY A 309 -2.59 7.58 8.24
C GLY A 309 -4.11 7.81 8.24
N PRO A 310 -4.89 6.90 8.85
CA PRO A 310 -6.36 6.99 8.92
C PRO A 310 -6.88 7.97 10.00
#